data_AF-R5YJ64-F1
#
_entry.id   AF-R5YJ64-F1
#
_cell.length_a   1.000
_cell.length_b   1.000
_cell.length_c   1.000
_cell.angle_alpha   90.00
_cell.angle_beta   90.00
_cell.angle_gamma   90.00
#
_symmetry.space_group_name_H-M   'P 1'
#
loop_
_entity.id
_entity.type
_entity.pdbx_description
1 polymer ?
#
loop_
_entity_poly.entity_id
_entity_poly.type
_entity_poly.pdbx_seq_one_letter_code
_entity_poly.pdbx_strand_id
1 'polypeptide(L)'
;MLLMCKNTPVYDIDNEKTLNTSLLPGLMQQKGANNHTFTKWMKYRYSSGTNTMARKLKGITFGQGARMRINRETRALSFSDCYWIKAENDPIRFEEISPYYKPFWDGSEAFAGQAAPTLYVGGALSKEWKQDGKLYKYGDISVELQCIDLCSKCGISVEKADETDGGIAIYNITSPKRMLEQADQSGRLDPDDFDEQTIIDLFGKAGAQMLIIDAIIGNGDRHAGNFGWLRNADTGEYVDMAPLYDFDHALDSTLESDRLLTDAVKFCMPYKDEIRRIAGIAAEAENEVFRKRAQSILKLIE
;
A
#
# COMPACT_ATOMS: atom_id res chain seq x y z
N MET A 1 -14.66 15.62 -17.22
CA MET A 1 -13.40 15.54 -16.47
C MET A 1 -12.85 14.16 -16.72
N LEU A 2 -11.55 14.04 -16.97
CA LEU A 2 -10.94 12.77 -17.33
C LEU A 2 -10.14 12.22 -16.16
N LEU A 3 -10.28 10.92 -15.92
CA LEU A 3 -9.26 10.11 -15.24
C LEU A 3 -8.19 9.77 -16.27
N MET A 4 -6.96 10.07 -15.93
CA MET A 4 -5.76 9.81 -16.72
C MET A 4 -4.90 8.76 -16.00
N CYS A 5 -4.18 7.94 -16.76
CA CYS A 5 -3.00 7.23 -16.28
C CYS A 5 -1.81 7.74 -17.10
N LYS A 6 -0.86 8.40 -16.44
CA LYS A 6 0.18 9.20 -17.12
C LYS A 6 -0.47 10.15 -18.13
N ASN A 7 -0.07 10.11 -19.40
CA ASN A 7 -0.62 10.97 -20.44
C ASN A 7 -1.80 10.33 -21.22
N THR A 8 -2.27 9.16 -20.80
CA THR A 8 -3.32 8.40 -21.49
C THR A 8 -4.67 8.61 -20.79
N PRO A 9 -5.72 9.08 -21.48
CA PRO A 9 -7.07 9.09 -20.95
C PRO A 9 -7.57 7.68 -20.69
N VAL A 10 -8.14 7.45 -19.51
CA VAL A 10 -8.59 6.12 -19.04
C VAL A 10 -10.10 6.05 -18.91
N TYR A 11 -10.71 7.06 -18.30
CA TYR A 11 -12.15 7.11 -18.06
C TYR A 11 -12.65 8.54 -18.09
N ASP A 12 -13.74 8.79 -18.81
CA ASP A 12 -14.46 10.06 -18.81
C ASP A 12 -15.50 10.03 -17.68
N ILE A 13 -15.23 10.82 -16.65
CA ILE A 13 -16.01 10.86 -15.42
C ILE A 13 -17.36 11.57 -15.66
N ASP A 14 -17.40 12.56 -16.55
CA ASP A 14 -18.62 13.35 -16.75
C ASP A 14 -19.63 12.58 -17.61
N ASN A 15 -19.14 11.78 -18.56
CA ASN A 15 -19.97 11.00 -19.49
C ASN A 15 -20.04 9.50 -19.15
N GLU A 16 -19.45 9.08 -18.03
CA GLU A 16 -19.34 7.68 -17.57
C GLU A 16 -18.84 6.71 -18.65
N LYS A 17 -17.81 7.11 -19.38
CA LYS A 17 -17.31 6.36 -20.54
C LYS A 17 -15.89 5.85 -20.30
N THR A 18 -15.70 4.54 -20.47
CA THR A 18 -14.36 3.94 -20.49
C THR A 18 -13.63 4.32 -21.78
N LEU A 19 -12.42 4.85 -21.64
CA LEU A 19 -11.56 5.26 -22.76
C LEU A 19 -10.36 4.31 -22.95
N ASN A 20 -9.87 3.68 -21.88
CA ASN A 20 -8.83 2.66 -21.94
C ASN A 20 -9.06 1.59 -20.88
N THR A 21 -9.51 0.40 -21.30
CA THR A 21 -9.82 -0.70 -20.39
C THR A 21 -8.59 -1.25 -19.67
N SER A 22 -7.46 -1.43 -20.36
CA SER A 22 -6.25 -2.03 -19.78
C SER A 22 -5.69 -1.19 -18.64
N LEU A 23 -5.78 0.14 -18.77
CA LEU A 23 -5.32 1.09 -17.77
C LEU A 23 -6.38 1.49 -16.74
N LEU A 24 -7.61 0.95 -16.78
CA LEU A 24 -8.58 1.20 -15.71
C LEU A 24 -8.01 0.77 -14.34
N PRO A 25 -8.37 1.47 -13.24
CA PRO A 25 -8.15 0.95 -11.89
C PRO A 25 -8.80 -0.43 -11.73
N GLY A 26 -8.15 -1.33 -10.98
CA GLY A 26 -8.60 -2.72 -10.83
C GLY A 26 -10.06 -2.84 -10.41
N LEU A 27 -10.48 -2.09 -9.37
CA LEU A 27 -11.86 -2.11 -8.91
C LEU A 27 -12.86 -1.78 -10.03
N MET A 28 -12.53 -0.83 -10.90
CA MET A 28 -13.37 -0.45 -12.04
C MET A 28 -13.34 -1.51 -13.14
N GLN A 29 -12.21 -2.20 -13.35
CA GLN A 29 -12.14 -3.33 -14.28
C GLN A 29 -13.00 -4.50 -13.79
N GLN A 30 -12.87 -4.89 -12.52
CA GLN A 30 -13.50 -6.10 -11.97
C GLN A 30 -14.98 -5.93 -11.64
N LYS A 31 -15.41 -4.72 -11.26
CA LYS A 31 -16.80 -4.45 -10.82
C LYS A 31 -17.58 -3.57 -11.80
N GLY A 32 -16.99 -3.27 -12.96
CA GLY A 32 -17.58 -2.41 -13.99
C GLY A 32 -17.30 -0.92 -13.74
N ALA A 33 -16.82 -0.22 -14.76
CA ALA A 33 -16.51 1.20 -14.69
C ALA A 33 -17.81 2.03 -14.74
N ASN A 34 -18.04 2.80 -13.67
CA ASN A 34 -19.08 3.82 -13.56
C ASN A 34 -18.68 4.79 -12.45
N ASN A 35 -19.48 5.84 -12.23
CA ASN A 35 -19.16 6.83 -11.21
C ASN A 35 -19.18 6.28 -9.77
N HIS A 36 -19.94 5.21 -9.52
CA HIS A 36 -19.92 4.54 -8.22
C HIS A 36 -18.58 3.84 -7.97
N THR A 37 -18.09 3.01 -8.90
CA THR A 37 -16.81 2.31 -8.76
C THR A 37 -15.62 3.27 -8.79
N PHE A 38 -15.67 4.33 -9.60
CA PHE A 38 -14.69 5.42 -9.55
C PHE A 38 -14.64 6.09 -8.17
N THR A 39 -15.80 6.47 -7.62
CA THR A 39 -15.89 7.11 -6.31
C THR A 39 -15.41 6.18 -5.20
N LYS A 40 -15.74 4.88 -5.28
CA LYS A 40 -15.27 3.87 -4.32
C LYS A 40 -13.76 3.69 -4.40
N TRP A 41 -13.18 3.54 -5.59
CA TRP A 41 -11.73 3.46 -5.79
C TRP A 41 -10.99 4.69 -5.26
N MET A 42 -11.51 5.89 -5.56
CA MET A 42 -10.95 7.14 -5.05
C MET A 42 -10.95 7.20 -3.51
N LYS A 43 -11.92 6.59 -2.83
CA LYS A 43 -11.97 6.57 -1.35
C LYS A 43 -10.80 5.80 -0.74
N TYR A 44 -10.41 4.68 -1.33
CA TYR A 44 -9.28 3.86 -0.87
C TYR A 44 -7.93 4.59 -1.04
N ARG A 45 -7.82 5.52 -1.98
CA ARG A 45 -6.60 6.33 -2.14
C ARG A 45 -6.43 7.41 -1.07
N TYR A 46 -7.50 7.81 -0.38
CA TYR A 46 -7.43 8.96 0.51
C TYR A 46 -6.69 8.63 1.79
N SER A 47 -5.91 9.60 2.29
CA SER A 47 -5.36 9.48 3.63
C SER A 47 -6.45 9.45 4.68
N SER A 48 -6.24 8.58 5.68
CA SER A 48 -7.12 8.38 6.83
C SER A 48 -7.45 9.70 7.52
N GLY A 49 -8.63 9.75 8.14
CA GLY A 49 -9.02 10.83 9.05
C GLY A 49 -8.14 10.91 10.32
N THR A 50 -7.34 9.90 10.61
CA THR A 50 -6.41 9.90 11.75
C THR A 50 -5.01 10.40 11.39
N ASN A 51 -4.65 10.45 10.10
CA ASN A 51 -3.36 10.98 9.67
C ASN A 51 -3.30 12.50 9.92
N THR A 52 -2.52 12.89 10.93
CA THR A 52 -2.40 14.28 11.42
C THR A 52 -1.72 15.18 10.40
N MET A 53 -0.73 14.69 9.66
CA MET A 53 -0.04 15.45 8.61
C MET A 53 -1.01 15.80 7.46
N ALA A 54 -1.75 14.81 6.97
CA ALA A 54 -2.76 15.04 5.94
C ALA A 54 -3.88 15.99 6.41
N ARG A 55 -4.29 15.91 7.68
CA ARG A 55 -5.26 16.84 8.27
C ARG A 55 -4.75 18.27 8.33
N LYS A 56 -3.49 18.46 8.72
CA LYS A 56 -2.83 19.78 8.75
C LYS A 56 -2.84 20.40 7.35
N LEU A 57 -2.40 19.67 6.32
CA LEU A 57 -2.42 20.14 4.94
C LEU A 57 -3.83 20.52 4.46
N LYS A 58 -4.83 19.68 4.73
CA LYS A 58 -6.23 20.01 4.40
C LYS A 58 -6.67 21.33 5.05
N GLY A 59 -6.32 21.54 6.32
CA GLY A 59 -6.67 22.72 7.09
C GLY A 59 -6.04 24.02 6.60
N ILE A 60 -4.80 23.98 6.09
CA ILE A 60 -4.06 25.18 5.64
C ILE A 60 -4.76 25.85 4.44
N THR A 61 -5.21 25.07 3.45
CA THR A 61 -5.67 25.61 2.16
C THR A 61 -7.14 25.35 1.87
N PHE A 62 -7.65 24.17 2.22
CA PHE A 62 -8.93 23.69 1.68
C PHE A 62 -10.09 23.80 2.66
N GLY A 63 -9.82 24.04 3.95
CA GLY A 63 -10.83 24.03 5.01
C GLY A 63 -11.43 22.63 5.25
N GLN A 64 -12.58 22.57 5.91
CA GLN A 64 -13.31 21.31 6.14
C GLN A 64 -14.35 21.05 5.04
N GLY A 65 -14.46 19.80 4.57
CA GLY A 65 -15.59 19.32 3.77
C GLY A 65 -15.49 19.43 2.24
N ALA A 66 -14.38 19.88 1.66
CA ALA A 66 -14.29 20.16 0.22
C ALA A 66 -13.60 19.07 -0.63
N ARG A 67 -13.94 17.78 -0.46
CA ARG A 67 -13.18 16.67 -1.11
C ARG A 67 -13.09 16.79 -2.64
N MET A 68 -14.20 17.13 -3.31
CA MET A 68 -14.21 17.33 -4.76
C MET A 68 -13.33 18.50 -5.19
N ARG A 69 -13.32 19.58 -4.41
CA ARG A 69 -12.45 20.74 -4.63
C ARG A 69 -10.99 20.35 -4.48
N ILE A 70 -10.63 19.63 -3.40
CA ILE A 70 -9.27 19.13 -3.17
C ILE A 70 -8.82 18.29 -4.35
N ASN A 71 -9.60 17.27 -4.73
CA ASN A 71 -9.25 16.40 -5.85
C ASN A 71 -9.02 17.19 -7.14
N ARG A 72 -9.88 18.16 -7.45
CA ARG A 72 -9.73 18.98 -8.66
C ARG A 72 -8.49 19.88 -8.61
N GLU A 73 -8.23 20.51 -7.46
CA GLU A 73 -7.14 21.47 -7.29
C GLU A 73 -5.76 20.79 -7.20
N THR A 74 -5.68 19.61 -6.56
CA THR A 74 -4.44 18.81 -6.45
C THR A 74 -4.30 17.76 -7.56
N ARG A 75 -5.32 17.66 -8.43
CA ARG A 75 -5.47 16.66 -9.49
C ARG A 75 -5.48 15.20 -9.00
N ALA A 76 -5.65 14.99 -7.70
CA ALA A 76 -5.60 13.68 -7.07
C ALA A 76 -4.36 12.85 -7.44
N LEU A 77 -3.21 13.51 -7.59
CA LEU A 77 -1.91 12.89 -7.81
C LEU A 77 -1.40 12.25 -6.51
N SER A 78 -0.88 11.02 -6.60
CA SER A 78 -0.27 10.28 -5.51
C SER A 78 1.17 9.87 -5.84
N PHE A 79 1.88 9.37 -4.83
CA PHE A 79 3.17 8.67 -5.01
C PHE A 79 3.02 7.14 -5.01
N SER A 80 1.79 6.63 -4.96
CA SER A 80 1.52 5.19 -4.99
C SER A 80 1.17 4.72 -6.40
N ASP A 81 0.69 5.61 -7.26
CA ASP A 81 0.21 5.27 -8.58
C ASP A 81 0.48 6.36 -9.62
N CYS A 82 0.06 6.14 -10.87
CA CYS A 82 0.22 7.07 -11.98
C CYS A 82 -1.12 7.70 -12.43
N TYR A 83 -2.16 7.61 -11.59
CA TYR A 83 -3.48 8.13 -11.87
C TYR A 83 -3.66 9.56 -11.39
N TRP A 84 -4.37 10.35 -12.19
CA TRP A 84 -4.71 11.73 -11.87
C TRP A 84 -5.91 12.20 -12.67
N ILE A 85 -6.51 13.31 -12.27
CA ILE A 85 -7.66 13.89 -12.96
C ILE A 85 -7.33 15.24 -13.59
N LYS A 86 -7.90 15.50 -14.77
CA LYS A 86 -7.82 16.82 -15.42
C LYS A 86 -9.05 17.12 -16.28
N ALA A 87 -9.22 18.39 -16.64
CA ALA A 87 -10.21 18.77 -17.66
C ALA A 87 -9.76 18.27 -19.04
N GLU A 88 -10.72 18.00 -19.94
CA GLU A 88 -10.45 17.45 -21.27
C GLU A 88 -9.52 18.35 -22.10
N ASN A 89 -9.72 19.67 -22.03
CA ASN A 89 -8.94 20.66 -22.78
C ASN A 89 -7.69 21.16 -22.02
N ASP A 90 -7.33 20.54 -20.90
CA ASP A 90 -6.15 20.93 -20.14
C ASP A 90 -4.88 20.33 -20.79
N PRO A 91 -3.94 21.16 -21.29
CA PRO A 91 -2.78 20.68 -22.03
C PRO A 91 -1.70 20.07 -21.14
N ILE A 92 -1.78 20.24 -19.81
CA ILE A 92 -0.75 19.76 -18.89
C ILE A 92 -0.53 18.25 -19.07
N ARG A 93 0.75 17.87 -19.05
CA ARG A 93 1.22 16.49 -19.09
C ARG A 93 1.60 16.00 -17.70
N PHE A 94 1.62 14.68 -17.53
CA PHE A 94 1.93 14.05 -16.27
C PHE A 94 3.30 14.48 -15.72
N GLU A 95 4.33 14.54 -16.56
CA GLU A 95 5.69 14.92 -16.18
C GLU A 95 5.82 16.38 -15.72
N GLU A 96 4.84 17.22 -16.04
CA GLU A 96 4.84 18.65 -15.71
C GLU A 96 4.23 18.94 -14.33
N ILE A 97 3.59 17.94 -13.69
CA ILE A 97 2.85 18.15 -12.45
C ILE A 97 2.98 17.01 -11.43
N SER A 98 3.36 15.81 -11.88
CA SER A 98 3.46 14.64 -11.03
C SER A 98 4.59 14.77 -9.99
N PRO A 99 4.37 14.28 -8.76
CA PRO A 99 5.38 14.33 -7.71
C PRO A 99 6.62 13.48 -8.03
N TYR A 100 6.58 12.58 -9.01
CA TYR A 100 7.77 11.87 -9.50
C TYR A 100 8.77 12.78 -10.25
N TYR A 101 8.34 13.95 -10.73
CA TYR A 101 9.15 14.82 -11.59
C TYR A 101 9.23 16.27 -11.11
N LYS A 102 8.29 16.69 -10.27
CA LYS A 102 8.16 18.08 -9.80
C LYS A 102 8.02 18.13 -8.29
N PRO A 103 8.51 19.21 -7.66
CA PRO A 103 8.20 19.48 -6.27
C PRO A 103 6.69 19.51 -6.06
N PHE A 104 6.25 18.91 -4.96
CA PHE A 104 4.85 18.88 -4.58
C PHE A 104 4.61 19.75 -3.35
N TRP A 105 3.36 20.03 -3.06
CA TRP A 105 3.01 20.85 -1.92
C TRP A 105 2.99 20.03 -0.63
N ASP A 106 3.84 20.44 0.32
CA ASP A 106 3.98 19.89 1.68
C ASP A 106 3.54 20.88 2.76
N GLY A 107 2.87 21.97 2.37
CA GLY A 107 2.37 22.99 3.30
C GLY A 107 3.40 24.01 3.77
N SER A 108 4.65 23.94 3.30
CA SER A 108 5.68 24.95 3.61
C SER A 108 5.44 26.30 2.93
N GLU A 109 4.79 26.29 1.77
CA GLU A 109 4.46 27.48 0.97
C GLU A 109 2.95 27.59 0.71
N ALA A 110 2.52 28.71 0.11
CA ALA A 110 1.15 28.86 -0.36
C ALA A 110 0.86 27.84 -1.48
N PHE A 111 -0.27 27.14 -1.37
CA PHE A 111 -0.72 26.22 -2.40
C PHE A 111 -1.01 26.96 -3.71
N ALA A 112 -0.43 26.49 -4.81
CA ALA A 112 -0.50 27.09 -6.14
C ALA A 112 -0.85 26.07 -7.23
N GLY A 113 -1.52 24.97 -6.87
CA GLY A 113 -1.97 23.92 -7.81
C GLY A 113 -1.00 22.76 -7.99
N GLN A 114 0.02 22.63 -7.14
CA GLN A 114 0.93 21.48 -7.14
C GLN A 114 0.20 20.18 -6.75
N ALA A 115 0.84 19.04 -7.01
CA ALA A 115 0.43 17.78 -6.38
C ALA A 115 0.49 17.89 -4.84
N ALA A 116 -0.29 17.06 -4.15
CA ALA A 116 -0.28 16.98 -2.69
C ALA A 116 -0.39 15.50 -2.25
N PRO A 117 0.64 14.66 -2.52
CA PRO A 117 0.55 13.21 -2.38
C PRO A 117 0.26 12.75 -0.95
N THR A 118 0.65 13.52 0.07
CA THR A 118 0.31 13.25 1.48
C THR A 118 -1.20 13.23 1.75
N LEU A 119 -2.04 13.78 0.86
CA LEU A 119 -3.50 13.69 0.94
C LEU A 119 -4.07 12.38 0.36
N TYR A 120 -3.22 11.58 -0.29
CA TYR A 120 -3.55 10.38 -1.04
C TYR A 120 -2.67 9.18 -0.64
N VAL A 121 -2.40 9.01 0.66
CA VAL A 121 -1.62 7.88 1.20
C VAL A 121 -2.39 7.20 2.34
N GLY A 122 -2.65 5.90 2.19
CA GLY A 122 -3.45 5.11 3.13
C GLY A 122 -2.80 4.87 4.50
N GLY A 123 -3.57 4.26 5.40
CA GLY A 123 -3.17 3.86 6.75
C GLY A 123 -3.45 4.92 7.82
N ALA A 124 -3.47 4.46 9.08
CA ALA A 124 -3.94 5.25 10.23
C ALA A 124 -2.85 6.11 10.90
N LEU A 125 -1.60 5.64 10.87
CA LEU A 125 -0.45 6.34 11.47
C LEU A 125 -0.21 7.72 10.85
N SER A 126 0.39 8.60 11.66
CA SER A 126 0.87 9.90 11.21
C SER A 126 2.00 9.71 10.21
N LYS A 127 1.74 10.02 8.93
CA LYS A 127 2.71 9.82 7.86
C LYS A 127 2.59 10.87 6.75
N GLU A 128 3.71 11.19 6.10
CA GLU A 128 3.75 12.15 5.00
C GLU A 128 4.82 11.82 3.97
N TRP A 129 4.56 12.17 2.72
CA TRP A 129 5.59 12.16 1.68
C TRP A 129 6.45 13.41 1.81
N LYS A 130 7.77 13.25 1.73
CA LYS A 130 8.73 14.35 1.63
C LYS A 130 9.36 14.44 0.24
N GLN A 131 9.95 15.60 -0.06
CA GLN A 131 10.46 15.95 -1.40
C GLN A 131 11.54 14.98 -1.92
N ASP A 132 12.19 14.23 -1.01
CA ASP A 132 13.15 13.18 -1.35
C ASP A 132 12.50 11.88 -1.87
N GLY A 133 11.16 11.85 -1.95
CA GLY A 133 10.40 10.70 -2.43
C GLY A 133 10.27 9.59 -1.40
N LYS A 134 10.53 9.85 -0.11
CA LYS A 134 10.30 8.88 0.97
C LYS A 134 9.00 9.18 1.73
N LEU A 135 8.38 8.12 2.25
CA LEU A 135 7.23 8.21 3.14
C LEU A 135 7.74 8.18 4.59
N TYR A 136 7.66 9.33 5.25
CA TYR A 136 8.02 9.46 6.66
C TYR A 136 6.84 9.01 7.51
N LYS A 137 7.06 8.01 8.36
CA LYS A 137 6.12 7.60 9.42
C LYS A 137 6.69 8.04 10.77
N TYR A 138 5.83 8.54 11.65
CA TYR A 138 6.22 9.07 12.95
C TYR A 138 5.63 8.24 14.09
N GLY A 139 6.39 8.04 15.18
CA GLY A 139 5.98 7.27 16.35
C GLY A 139 7.01 6.22 16.78
N ASP A 140 6.62 5.33 17.70
CA ASP A 140 7.41 4.13 18.02
C ASP A 140 7.25 3.11 16.89
N ILE A 141 8.26 3.04 16.03
CA ILE A 141 8.27 2.23 14.81
C ILE A 141 9.50 1.29 14.81
N SER A 142 10.07 1.06 15.99
CA SER A 142 11.25 0.20 16.17
C SER A 142 10.99 -1.24 15.70
N VAL A 143 9.77 -1.74 15.88
CA VAL A 143 9.35 -3.08 15.45
C VAL A 143 9.27 -3.21 13.93
N GLU A 144 8.91 -2.15 13.20
CA GLU A 144 8.77 -2.21 11.74
C GLU A 144 10.13 -2.43 11.07
N LEU A 145 11.21 -1.82 11.59
CA LEU A 145 12.58 -2.08 11.13
C LEU A 145 13.01 -3.53 11.39
N GLN A 146 12.60 -4.13 12.52
CA GLN A 146 12.89 -5.54 12.81
C GLN A 146 12.14 -6.48 11.85
N CYS A 147 10.90 -6.13 11.48
CA CYS A 147 10.12 -6.89 10.49
C CYS A 147 10.77 -6.81 9.10
N ILE A 148 11.21 -5.61 8.69
CA ILE A 148 11.92 -5.39 7.42
C ILE A 148 13.23 -6.21 7.39
N ASP A 149 14.01 -6.17 8.47
CA ASP A 149 15.25 -6.95 8.59
C ASP A 149 14.99 -8.46 8.51
N LEU A 150 13.97 -8.97 9.22
CA LEU A 150 13.59 -10.39 9.16
C LEU A 150 13.20 -10.80 7.73
N CYS A 151 12.35 -10.01 7.05
CA CYS A 151 11.95 -10.28 5.68
C CYS A 151 13.17 -10.31 4.74
N SER A 152 14.08 -9.34 4.88
CA SER A 152 15.31 -9.23 4.11
C SER A 152 16.22 -10.44 4.31
N LYS A 153 16.45 -10.88 5.57
CA LYS A 153 17.20 -12.11 5.90
C LYS A 153 16.55 -13.37 5.33
N CYS A 154 15.22 -13.38 5.25
CA CYS A 154 14.44 -14.43 4.61
C CYS A 154 14.42 -14.33 3.07
N GLY A 155 15.07 -13.35 2.44
CA GLY A 155 15.03 -13.16 0.99
C GLY A 155 13.61 -12.91 0.45
N ILE A 156 12.73 -12.34 1.28
CA ILE A 156 11.35 -11.97 0.93
C ILE A 156 11.35 -10.51 0.50
N SER A 157 10.64 -10.21 -0.59
CA SER A 157 10.49 -8.84 -1.08
C SER A 157 9.77 -7.99 -0.02
N VAL A 158 10.43 -6.93 0.45
CA VAL A 158 9.94 -6.03 1.50
C VAL A 158 10.36 -4.61 1.19
N GLU A 159 9.59 -3.63 1.67
CA GLU A 159 9.99 -2.23 1.62
C GLU A 159 11.31 -1.99 2.37
N LYS A 160 12.01 -0.91 2.00
CA LYS A 160 13.22 -0.47 2.71
C LYS A 160 12.88 0.76 3.52
N ALA A 161 13.55 0.92 4.65
CA ALA A 161 13.40 2.10 5.49
C ALA A 161 14.73 2.46 6.16
N ASP A 162 14.93 3.76 6.39
CA ASP A 162 15.97 4.27 7.28
C ASP A 162 15.33 4.75 8.58
N GLU A 163 16.03 4.58 9.70
CA GLU A 163 15.68 5.23 10.95
C GLU A 163 15.82 6.75 10.83
N THR A 164 14.94 7.49 11.51
CA THR A 164 14.96 8.95 11.57
C THR A 164 14.74 9.42 12.99
N ASP A 165 14.99 10.71 13.25
CA ASP A 165 14.61 11.32 14.52
C ASP A 165 13.08 11.31 14.67
N GLY A 166 12.57 10.41 15.51
CA GLY A 166 11.14 10.27 15.81
C GLY A 166 10.32 9.33 14.90
N GLY A 167 10.97 8.46 14.13
CA GLY A 167 10.27 7.44 13.32
C GLY A 167 11.14 6.80 12.23
N ILE A 168 10.53 6.50 11.07
CA ILE A 168 11.23 5.91 9.92
C ILE A 168 10.92 6.63 8.61
N ALA A 169 11.85 6.58 7.66
CA ALA A 169 11.66 7.04 6.29
C ALA A 169 11.66 5.84 5.33
N ILE A 170 10.50 5.50 4.79
CA ILE A 170 10.29 4.38 3.88
C ILE A 170 10.59 4.81 2.45
N TYR A 171 11.38 4.00 1.74
CA TYR A 171 11.68 4.20 0.33
C TYR A 171 10.45 3.85 -0.53
N ASN A 172 10.11 4.73 -1.48
CA ASN A 172 9.01 4.48 -2.40
C ASN A 172 9.25 3.21 -3.24
N ILE A 173 8.32 2.26 -3.19
CA ILE A 173 8.33 1.02 -3.96
C ILE A 173 7.79 1.18 -5.39
N THR A 174 7.35 2.39 -5.75
CA THR A 174 6.70 2.70 -7.04
C THR A 174 7.52 3.69 -7.87
N SER A 175 7.13 3.87 -9.12
CA SER A 175 7.81 4.76 -10.07
C SER A 175 6.88 5.12 -11.24
N PRO A 176 7.29 6.01 -12.16
CA PRO A 176 6.55 6.27 -13.41
C PRO A 176 6.39 5.05 -14.36
N LYS A 177 6.95 3.90 -14.00
CA LYS A 177 6.86 2.61 -14.71
C LYS A 177 6.12 1.54 -13.92
N ARG A 178 6.02 1.66 -12.60
CA ARG A 178 5.38 0.67 -11.72
C ARG A 178 4.52 1.38 -10.69
N MET A 179 3.23 1.06 -10.65
CA MET A 179 2.27 1.60 -9.68
C MET A 179 1.81 0.50 -8.72
N LEU A 180 1.54 0.87 -7.47
CA LEU A 180 0.92 0.01 -6.48
C LEU A 180 -0.59 -0.01 -6.70
N GLU A 181 -1.18 -1.21 -6.70
CA GLU A 181 -2.61 -1.41 -6.53
C GLU A 181 -2.85 -2.28 -5.30
N GLN A 182 -3.36 -1.65 -4.24
CA GLN A 182 -3.71 -2.33 -3.00
C GLN A 182 -4.87 -3.31 -3.22
N ALA A 183 -4.98 -4.33 -2.39
CA ALA A 183 -5.98 -5.39 -2.57
C ALA A 183 -7.42 -4.86 -2.51
N ASP A 184 -7.69 -3.94 -1.59
CA ASP A 184 -8.97 -3.22 -1.46
C ASP A 184 -9.30 -2.32 -2.67
N GLN A 185 -8.30 -1.88 -3.42
CA GLN A 185 -8.42 -1.08 -4.64
C GLN A 185 -8.58 -1.93 -5.91
N SER A 186 -8.33 -3.23 -5.83
CA SER A 186 -8.24 -4.10 -7.01
C SER A 186 -9.58 -4.67 -7.47
N GLY A 187 -10.57 -4.77 -6.57
CA GLY A 187 -11.81 -5.50 -6.80
C GLY A 187 -11.65 -7.01 -7.04
N ARG A 188 -10.43 -7.56 -6.86
CA ARG A 188 -10.12 -8.99 -7.04
C ARG A 188 -10.45 -9.85 -5.83
N LEU A 189 -10.67 -9.22 -4.68
CA LEU A 189 -11.18 -9.81 -3.46
C LEU A 189 -12.21 -8.89 -2.80
N ASP A 190 -12.99 -9.42 -1.87
CA ASP A 190 -13.81 -8.60 -0.97
C ASP A 190 -12.95 -8.20 0.24
N PRO A 191 -12.68 -6.89 0.46
CA PRO A 191 -11.81 -6.46 1.56
C PRO A 191 -12.36 -6.80 2.95
N ASP A 192 -13.66 -7.05 3.06
CA ASP A 192 -14.33 -7.40 4.32
C ASP A 192 -14.56 -8.92 4.46
N ASP A 193 -14.29 -9.71 3.42
CA ASP A 193 -14.54 -11.16 3.36
C ASP A 193 -13.48 -11.88 2.52
N PHE A 194 -12.28 -12.03 3.08
CA PHE A 194 -11.21 -12.87 2.55
C PHE A 194 -10.52 -13.64 3.67
N ASP A 195 -9.92 -14.76 3.31
CA ASP A 195 -9.20 -15.65 4.23
C ASP A 195 -7.81 -16.02 3.68
N GLU A 196 -7.07 -16.85 4.42
CA GLU A 196 -5.74 -17.30 4.02
C GLU A 196 -5.76 -18.04 2.69
N GLN A 197 -6.81 -18.82 2.41
CA GLN A 197 -6.94 -19.53 1.13
C GLN A 197 -7.06 -18.55 -0.04
N THR A 198 -7.84 -17.48 0.14
CA THR A 198 -7.97 -16.39 -0.85
C THR A 198 -6.61 -15.76 -1.16
N ILE A 199 -5.77 -15.54 -0.14
CA ILE A 199 -4.41 -15.01 -0.30
C ILE A 199 -3.52 -15.99 -1.08
N ILE A 200 -3.56 -17.28 -0.74
CA ILE A 200 -2.80 -18.31 -1.44
C ILE A 200 -3.22 -18.41 -2.90
N ASP A 201 -4.51 -18.37 -3.20
CA ASP A 201 -5.02 -18.48 -4.57
C ASP A 201 -4.60 -17.27 -5.44
N LEU A 202 -4.54 -16.08 -4.84
CA LEU A 202 -4.18 -14.85 -5.55
C LEU A 202 -2.66 -14.65 -5.73
N PHE A 203 -1.85 -15.05 -4.74
CA PHE A 203 -0.43 -14.70 -4.67
C PHE A 203 0.52 -15.90 -4.59
N GLY A 204 -0.01 -17.12 -4.49
CA GLY A 204 0.76 -18.36 -4.43
C GLY A 204 1.84 -18.32 -3.36
N LYS A 205 3.09 -18.59 -3.77
CA LYS A 205 4.26 -18.57 -2.88
C LYS A 205 4.43 -17.24 -2.14
N ALA A 206 4.22 -16.11 -2.82
CA ALA A 206 4.41 -14.80 -2.20
C ALA A 206 3.35 -14.54 -1.11
N GLY A 207 2.11 -14.99 -1.34
CA GLY A 207 1.05 -14.98 -0.33
C GLY A 207 1.38 -15.86 0.86
N ALA A 208 1.90 -17.07 0.64
CA ALA A 208 2.34 -17.96 1.70
C ALA A 208 3.47 -17.32 2.54
N GLN A 209 4.45 -16.70 1.89
CA GLN A 209 5.55 -16.00 2.56
C GLN A 209 5.03 -14.88 3.46
N MET A 210 4.05 -14.09 3.00
CA MET A 210 3.39 -13.06 3.81
C MET A 210 2.72 -13.65 5.05
N LEU A 211 1.88 -14.68 4.87
CA LEU A 211 1.16 -15.33 5.98
C LEU A 211 2.11 -15.94 7.03
N ILE A 212 3.21 -16.56 6.59
CA ILE A 212 4.23 -17.12 7.49
C ILE A 212 4.93 -16.00 8.27
N ILE A 213 5.30 -14.90 7.61
CA ILE A 213 5.90 -13.74 8.28
C ILE A 213 4.92 -13.12 9.29
N ASP A 214 3.68 -12.86 8.89
CA ASP A 214 2.64 -12.29 9.75
C ASP A 214 2.41 -13.18 10.99
N ALA A 215 2.39 -14.50 10.82
CA ALA A 215 2.33 -15.44 11.93
C ALA A 215 3.54 -15.37 12.86
N ILE A 216 4.77 -15.21 12.35
CA ILE A 216 5.99 -15.11 13.15
C ILE A 216 6.03 -13.79 13.92
N ILE A 217 5.72 -12.68 13.26
CA ILE A 217 5.78 -11.35 13.88
C ILE A 217 4.55 -11.04 14.74
N GLY A 218 3.52 -11.89 14.70
CA GLY A 218 2.28 -11.71 15.44
C GLY A 218 1.46 -10.52 14.93
N ASN A 219 1.40 -10.35 13.60
CA ASN A 219 0.70 -9.24 12.97
C ASN A 219 -0.82 -9.36 13.15
N GLY A 220 -1.41 -8.41 13.87
CA GLY A 220 -2.84 -8.39 14.16
C GLY A 220 -3.72 -7.82 13.04
N ASP A 221 -3.15 -7.13 12.05
CA ASP A 221 -3.93 -6.32 11.09
C ASP A 221 -3.39 -6.35 9.64
N ARG A 222 -3.24 -7.55 9.06
CA ARG A 222 -3.00 -7.70 7.62
C ARG A 222 -4.30 -7.52 6.82
N HIS A 223 -4.89 -6.33 6.86
CA HIS A 223 -6.09 -6.01 6.08
C HIS A 223 -5.76 -5.76 4.60
N ALA A 224 -6.79 -5.72 3.74
CA ALA A 224 -6.66 -5.62 2.27
C ALA A 224 -5.96 -4.35 1.72
N GLY A 225 -5.69 -3.36 2.58
CA GLY A 225 -4.88 -2.18 2.23
C GLY A 225 -3.37 -2.41 2.42
N ASN A 226 -2.98 -3.42 3.20
CA ASN A 226 -1.61 -3.71 3.61
C ASN A 226 -0.93 -4.79 2.75
N PHE A 227 -1.49 -5.10 1.58
CA PHE A 227 -0.88 -5.90 0.53
C PHE A 227 -1.53 -5.58 -0.82
N GLY A 228 -0.95 -6.09 -1.90
CA GLY A 228 -1.49 -5.88 -3.24
C GLY A 228 -0.50 -6.24 -4.34
N TRP A 229 -0.58 -5.54 -5.46
CA TRP A 229 0.22 -5.80 -6.66
C TRP A 229 1.02 -4.59 -7.09
N LEU A 230 2.18 -4.85 -7.72
CA LEU A 230 2.79 -3.88 -8.62
C LEU A 230 2.21 -4.08 -10.02
N ARG A 231 1.72 -2.99 -10.61
CA ARG A 231 1.22 -2.93 -11.99
C ARG A 231 2.18 -2.14 -12.87
N ASN A 232 2.33 -2.55 -14.12
CA ASN A 232 3.03 -1.79 -15.14
C ASN A 232 2.21 -0.53 -15.47
N ALA A 233 2.80 0.65 -15.31
CA ALA A 233 2.09 1.92 -15.50
C ALA A 233 1.82 2.26 -16.98
N ASP A 234 2.49 1.60 -17.92
CA ASP A 234 2.31 1.80 -19.36
C ASP A 234 1.26 0.82 -19.94
N THR A 235 1.17 -0.41 -19.43
CA THR A 235 0.26 -1.46 -19.96
C THR A 235 -0.93 -1.75 -19.06
N GLY A 236 -0.82 -1.48 -17.76
CA GLY A 236 -1.83 -1.84 -16.75
C GLY A 236 -1.74 -3.30 -16.28
N GLU A 237 -0.79 -4.08 -16.79
CA GLU A 237 -0.59 -5.48 -16.41
C GLU A 237 -0.15 -5.62 -14.96
N TYR A 238 -0.63 -6.67 -14.29
CA TYR A 238 -0.19 -7.07 -12.96
C TYR A 238 1.14 -7.80 -13.09
N VAL A 239 2.20 -7.27 -12.49
CA VAL A 239 3.58 -7.74 -12.68
C VAL A 239 3.95 -8.72 -11.58
N ASP A 240 3.85 -8.30 -10.33
CA ASP A 240 4.27 -9.06 -9.14
C ASP A 240 3.36 -8.70 -7.95
N MET A 241 3.40 -9.51 -6.89
CA MET A 241 2.96 -9.05 -5.57
C MET A 241 3.82 -7.86 -5.14
N ALA A 242 3.20 -6.86 -4.52
CA ALA A 242 3.96 -5.76 -3.92
C ALA A 242 4.92 -6.30 -2.86
N PRO A 243 6.13 -5.69 -2.69
CA PRO A 243 6.95 -5.93 -1.51
C PRO A 243 6.09 -5.80 -0.25
N LEU A 244 6.35 -6.59 0.79
CA LEU A 244 5.64 -6.44 2.05
C LEU A 244 5.90 -5.04 2.65
N TYR A 245 4.86 -4.44 3.23
CA TYR A 245 4.87 -3.11 3.84
C TYR A 245 3.82 -3.04 4.94
N ASP A 246 3.84 -1.96 5.73
CA ASP A 246 2.98 -1.73 6.90
C ASP A 246 3.02 -2.91 7.89
N PHE A 247 3.97 -2.82 8.82
CA PHE A 247 4.12 -3.74 9.96
C PHE A 247 3.81 -3.04 11.28
N ASP A 248 2.95 -2.01 11.27
CA ASP A 248 2.59 -1.23 12.46
C ASP A 248 1.80 -2.04 13.51
N HIS A 249 1.17 -3.13 13.08
CA HIS A 249 0.46 -4.09 13.92
C HIS A 249 1.27 -5.37 14.24
N ALA A 250 2.58 -5.37 13.98
CA ALA A 250 3.46 -6.42 14.48
C ALA A 250 3.48 -6.44 16.02
N LEU A 251 3.56 -7.63 16.61
CA LEU A 251 3.49 -7.89 18.06
C LEU A 251 2.13 -7.63 18.72
N ASP A 252 1.06 -7.40 17.96
CA ASP A 252 -0.31 -7.40 18.51
C ASP A 252 -0.64 -8.73 19.20
N SER A 253 -0.11 -9.85 18.69
CA SER A 253 -0.03 -11.11 19.41
C SER A 253 1.40 -11.47 19.79
N THR A 254 1.59 -11.74 21.08
CA THR A 254 2.87 -12.22 21.64
C THR A 254 2.80 -13.66 22.14
N LEU A 255 1.65 -14.33 21.96
CA LEU A 255 1.45 -15.71 22.38
C LEU A 255 2.34 -16.65 21.57
N GLU A 256 2.84 -17.73 22.19
CA GLU A 256 3.64 -18.73 21.46
C GLU A 256 2.80 -19.62 20.54
N SER A 257 1.47 -19.58 20.67
CA SER A 257 0.52 -20.29 19.82
C SER A 257 -0.82 -19.56 19.83
N ASP A 258 -1.37 -19.34 18.64
CA ASP A 258 -2.67 -18.72 18.43
C ASP A 258 -3.25 -19.14 17.07
N ARG A 259 -4.41 -18.58 16.73
CA ARG A 259 -5.07 -18.85 15.46
C ARG A 259 -4.23 -18.39 14.26
N LEU A 260 -3.60 -17.23 14.33
CA LEU A 260 -2.74 -16.71 13.25
C LEU A 260 -1.62 -17.69 12.90
N LEU A 261 -0.97 -18.26 13.92
CA LEU A 261 0.09 -19.25 13.75
C LEU A 261 -0.45 -20.57 13.19
N THR A 262 -1.52 -21.10 13.77
CA THR A 262 -2.10 -22.38 13.35
C THR A 262 -2.72 -22.33 11.95
N ASP A 263 -3.36 -21.23 11.58
CA ASP A 263 -3.89 -21.01 10.23
C ASP A 263 -2.75 -20.86 9.22
N ALA A 264 -1.68 -20.11 9.53
CA ALA A 264 -0.51 -20.03 8.65
C ALA A 264 0.10 -21.41 8.38
N VAL A 265 0.29 -22.26 9.41
CA VAL A 265 0.79 -23.63 9.22
C VAL A 265 -0.17 -24.47 8.37
N LYS A 266 -1.47 -24.42 8.66
CA LYS A 266 -2.50 -25.18 7.94
C LYS A 266 -2.54 -24.82 6.45
N PHE A 267 -2.66 -23.53 6.13
CA PHE A 267 -2.86 -23.06 4.76
C PHE A 267 -1.56 -23.01 3.96
N CYS A 268 -0.41 -22.79 4.61
CA CYS A 268 0.89 -22.76 3.93
C CYS A 268 1.56 -24.13 3.84
N MET A 269 0.94 -25.21 4.29
CA MET A 269 1.52 -26.57 4.22
C MET A 269 1.94 -27.01 2.80
N PRO A 270 1.26 -26.63 1.71
CA PRO A 270 1.76 -26.86 0.34
C PRO A 270 3.14 -26.22 0.07
N TYR A 271 3.52 -25.21 0.86
CA TYR A 271 4.80 -24.51 0.85
C TYR A 271 5.64 -24.87 2.10
N LYS A 272 5.59 -26.11 2.59
CA LYS A 272 6.30 -26.58 3.80
C LYS A 272 7.77 -26.19 3.86
N ASP A 273 8.47 -26.21 2.71
CA ASP A 273 9.88 -25.81 2.65
C ASP A 273 10.09 -24.32 2.91
N GLU A 274 9.14 -23.45 2.51
CA GLU A 274 9.16 -22.03 2.87
C GLU A 274 8.87 -21.84 4.35
N ILE A 275 7.91 -22.58 4.93
CA ILE A 275 7.65 -22.54 6.38
C ILE A 275 8.94 -22.87 7.14
N ARG A 276 9.58 -24.00 6.82
CA ARG A 276 10.80 -24.45 7.49
C ARG A 276 11.93 -23.44 7.34
N ARG A 277 12.12 -22.88 6.14
CA ARG A 277 13.18 -21.92 5.84
C ARG A 277 12.99 -20.60 6.61
N ILE A 278 11.79 -20.02 6.54
CA ILE A 278 11.48 -18.73 7.18
C ILE A 278 11.50 -18.88 8.70
N ALA A 279 10.82 -19.89 9.25
CA ALA A 279 10.81 -20.14 10.68
C ALA A 279 12.21 -20.50 11.22
N GLY A 280 13.02 -21.23 10.44
CA GLY A 280 14.41 -21.50 10.81
C GLY A 280 15.27 -20.24 10.93
N ILE A 281 15.11 -19.28 10.02
CA ILE A 281 15.81 -17.98 10.09
C ILE A 281 15.27 -17.14 11.27
N ALA A 282 13.95 -17.08 11.43
CA ALA A 282 13.30 -16.33 12.49
C ALA A 282 13.57 -16.87 13.90
N ALA A 283 13.86 -18.17 14.04
CA ALA A 283 14.25 -18.78 15.31
C ALA A 283 15.56 -18.20 15.86
N GLU A 284 16.39 -17.56 15.03
CA GLU A 284 17.62 -16.88 15.41
C GLU A 284 17.45 -15.35 15.51
N ALA A 285 16.20 -14.84 15.42
CA ALA A 285 15.93 -13.42 15.51
C ALA A 285 16.25 -12.85 16.91
N GLU A 286 16.75 -11.61 16.94
CA GLU A 286 17.02 -10.89 18.19
C GLU A 286 15.73 -10.68 18.99
N ASN A 287 14.61 -10.39 18.30
CA ASN A 287 13.30 -10.27 18.91
C ASN A 287 12.84 -11.60 19.50
N GLU A 288 12.58 -11.61 20.81
CA GLU A 288 12.21 -12.82 21.56
C GLU A 288 10.87 -13.42 21.10
N VAL A 289 9.89 -12.56 20.77
CA VAL A 289 8.57 -13.02 20.31
C VAL A 289 8.70 -13.71 18.95
N PHE A 290 9.44 -13.11 18.01
CA PHE A 290 9.65 -13.70 16.68
C PHE A 290 10.29 -15.09 16.81
N ARG A 291 11.35 -15.19 17.62
CA ARG A 291 12.07 -16.44 17.88
C ARG A 291 11.17 -17.51 18.50
N LYS A 292 10.40 -17.17 19.55
CA LYS A 292 9.50 -18.12 20.22
C LYS A 292 8.39 -18.62 19.29
N ARG A 293 7.74 -17.71 18.56
CA ARG A 293 6.67 -18.06 17.60
C ARG A 293 7.21 -18.90 16.45
N ALA A 294 8.39 -18.58 15.93
CA ALA A 294 9.06 -19.38 14.93
C ALA A 294 9.38 -20.81 15.41
N GLN A 295 9.86 -20.97 16.65
CA GLN A 295 10.09 -22.28 17.26
C GLN A 295 8.80 -23.10 17.42
N SER A 296 7.68 -22.45 17.74
CA SER A 296 6.37 -23.12 17.77
C SER A 296 5.95 -23.60 16.38
N ILE A 297 6.14 -22.79 15.34
CA ILE A 297 5.87 -23.20 13.95
C ILE A 297 6.71 -24.42 13.58
N LEU A 298 8.01 -24.43 13.91
CA LEU A 298 8.90 -25.56 13.61
C LEU A 298 8.40 -26.86 14.25
N LYS A 299 7.98 -26.83 15.52
CA LYS A 299 7.42 -28.00 16.23
C LYS A 299 6.13 -28.53 15.59
N LEU A 300 5.32 -27.66 14.97
CA LEU A 300 4.05 -28.06 14.34
C LEU A 300 4.23 -28.74 12.97
N ILE A 301 5.40 -28.58 12.34
CA ILE A 301 5.68 -29.12 11.01
C ILE A 301 6.66 -30.30 11.01
N GLU A 302 7.19 -30.67 12.19
CA GLU A 302 7.91 -31.93 12.42
C GLU A 302 6.99 -33.13 12.17
#